data_AF-A0A6N2UP26-F1
#
_entry.id   AF-A0A6N2UP26-F1
#
_cell.length_a   1.000
_cell.length_b   1.000
_cell.length_c   1.000
_cell.angle_alpha   90.00
_cell.angle_beta   90.00
_cell.angle_gamma   90.00
#
_symmetry.space_group_name_H-M   'P 1'
#
loop_
_entity.id
_entity.type
_entity.pdbx_description
1 polymer ?
#
loop_
_entity_poly.entity_id
_entity_poly.type
_entity_poly.pdbx_seq_one_letter_code
_entity_poly.pdbx_strand_id
1 'polypeptide(L)'
;MPQLTTLIPSFAAPVTDRVWLVGAHGGAGCTTIRHSDPERFADAGRALPVSPDPSMPSRIILCAMGTGRGLESLRALLADQSAGLFGASILLGAAITDPAPRVPRPLVAARIQLSSAVRVWRLPHIKGLELDGFPQRYPAAYSRLVRDVDAMPRATAHVG
;
A
#
# COMPACT_ATOMS: atom_id res chain seq x y z
N MET A 1 2.09 -8.48 -22.08
CA MET A 1 1.16 -7.61 -21.32
C MET A 1 1.65 -6.19 -21.48
N PRO A 2 0.80 -5.21 -21.87
CA PRO A 2 1.23 -3.82 -21.91
C PRO A 2 1.60 -3.34 -20.51
N GLN A 3 2.63 -2.50 -20.41
CA GLN A 3 3.01 -1.82 -19.17
C GLN A 3 1.85 -0.90 -18.77
N LEU A 4 1.25 -1.16 -17.62
CA LEU A 4 0.13 -0.36 -17.13
C LEU A 4 0.64 0.94 -16.50
N THR A 5 1.67 0.87 -15.65
CA THR A 5 2.32 2.03 -15.03
C THR A 5 3.66 2.37 -15.69
N THR A 6 4.13 3.60 -15.52
CA THR A 6 5.45 4.03 -16.01
C THR A 6 6.57 3.72 -15.02
N LEU A 7 6.23 3.52 -13.74
CA LEU A 7 7.20 3.43 -12.63
C LEU A 7 7.43 2.00 -12.11
N ILE A 8 6.44 1.12 -12.24
CA ILE A 8 6.50 -0.28 -11.80
C ILE A 8 5.94 -1.23 -12.87
N PRO A 9 6.52 -2.44 -13.03
CA PRO A 9 5.94 -3.46 -13.90
C PRO A 9 4.58 -3.92 -13.38
N SER A 10 3.79 -4.55 -14.24
CA SER A 10 2.58 -5.28 -13.85
C SER A 10 2.81 -6.80 -13.96
N PHE A 11 2.00 -7.58 -13.25
CA PHE A 11 1.98 -9.04 -13.38
C PHE A 11 0.55 -9.58 -13.27
N ALA A 12 0.29 -10.75 -13.86
CA ALA A 12 -0.96 -11.46 -13.70
C ALA A 12 -1.03 -12.07 -12.29
N ALA A 13 -1.90 -11.53 -11.45
CA ALA A 13 -2.07 -11.96 -10.06
C ALA A 13 -3.18 -13.00 -9.95
N PRO A 14 -3.07 -14.01 -9.06
CA PRO A 14 -4.17 -14.92 -8.80
C PRO A 14 -5.37 -14.14 -8.25
N VAL A 15 -6.58 -14.58 -8.64
CA VAL A 15 -7.82 -14.07 -8.05
C VAL A 15 -7.81 -14.39 -6.56
N THR A 16 -8.01 -13.38 -5.73
CA THR A 16 -7.92 -13.52 -4.27
C THR A 16 -8.73 -12.45 -3.57
N ASP A 17 -9.16 -12.81 -2.36
CA ASP A 17 -9.83 -11.92 -1.42
C ASP A 17 -8.87 -11.02 -0.64
N ARG A 18 -7.56 -11.30 -0.73
CA ARG A 18 -6.51 -10.52 -0.08
C ARG A 18 -6.34 -9.15 -0.71
N VAL A 19 -5.88 -8.22 0.11
CA VAL A 19 -5.40 -6.91 -0.35
C VAL A 19 -3.92 -7.00 -0.67
N TRP A 20 -3.54 -6.60 -1.87
CA TRP A 20 -2.15 -6.55 -2.28
C TRP A 20 -1.45 -5.31 -1.75
N LEU A 21 -0.25 -5.50 -1.20
CA LEU A 21 0.65 -4.46 -0.76
C LEU A 21 1.66 -4.18 -1.87
N VAL A 22 1.62 -2.98 -2.44
CA VAL A 22 2.49 -2.57 -3.55
C VAL A 22 3.46 -1.52 -3.03
N GLY A 23 4.76 -1.84 -3.04
CA GLY A 23 5.80 -0.93 -2.56
C GLY A 23 6.08 0.20 -3.55
N ALA A 24 6.05 1.44 -3.08
CA ALA A 24 6.48 2.59 -3.87
C ALA A 24 8.00 2.59 -4.12
N HIS A 25 8.76 1.93 -3.25
CA HIS A 25 10.21 1.79 -3.32
C HIS A 25 10.67 0.56 -2.52
N GLY A 26 11.97 0.25 -2.56
CA GLY A 26 12.54 -0.82 -1.72
C GLY A 26 12.49 -0.43 -0.24
N GLY A 27 12.11 -1.36 0.65
CA GLY A 27 11.95 -1.08 2.08
C GLY A 27 10.68 -0.28 2.44
N ALA A 28 9.65 -0.34 1.61
CA ALA A 28 8.37 0.35 1.82
C ALA A 28 7.52 -0.19 3.00
N GLY A 29 7.89 -1.33 3.57
CA GLY A 29 7.17 -1.96 4.68
C GLY A 29 6.13 -3.01 4.29
N CYS A 30 6.03 -3.39 3.00
CA CYS A 30 5.06 -4.39 2.51
C CYS A 30 5.17 -5.71 3.31
N THR A 31 6.38 -6.23 3.48
CA THR A 31 6.62 -7.50 4.18
C THR A 31 6.22 -7.42 5.66
N THR A 32 6.44 -6.27 6.32
CA THR A 32 6.05 -6.05 7.72
C THR A 32 4.54 -6.04 7.89
N ILE A 33 3.82 -5.37 6.98
CA ILE A 33 2.35 -5.34 6.98
C ILE A 33 1.78 -6.72 6.67
N ARG A 34 2.33 -7.42 5.65
CA ARG A 34 1.93 -8.80 5.34
C ARG A 34 2.11 -9.71 6.55
N HIS A 35 3.24 -9.63 7.23
CA HIS A 35 3.50 -10.48 8.40
C HIS A 35 2.53 -10.19 9.56
N SER A 36 2.04 -8.96 9.68
CA SER A 36 1.04 -8.62 10.71
C SER A 36 -0.30 -9.34 10.53
N ASP A 37 -0.66 -9.68 9.29
CA ASP A 37 -1.85 -10.45 8.96
C ASP A 37 -1.70 -11.12 7.58
N PRO A 38 -1.14 -12.34 7.52
CA PRO A 38 -0.82 -13.02 6.25
C PRO A 38 -2.07 -13.57 5.54
N GLU A 39 -3.22 -13.64 6.22
CA GLU A 39 -4.47 -14.09 5.63
C GLU A 39 -5.17 -12.97 4.87
N ARG A 40 -5.01 -11.72 5.30
CA ARG A 40 -5.62 -10.54 4.66
C ARG A 40 -4.74 -9.87 3.62
N PHE A 41 -3.42 -9.94 3.78
CA PHE A 41 -2.50 -9.22 2.90
C PHE A 41 -1.62 -10.15 2.05
N ALA A 42 -1.37 -9.74 0.82
CA ALA A 42 -0.40 -10.35 -0.08
C ALA A 42 0.66 -9.31 -0.48
N ASP A 43 1.93 -9.70 -0.54
CA ASP A 43 3.01 -8.78 -0.94
C ASP A 43 3.22 -8.87 -2.45
N ALA A 44 3.02 -7.75 -3.15
CA ALA A 44 3.25 -7.62 -4.59
C ALA A 44 4.66 -7.12 -4.93
N GLY A 45 5.49 -6.84 -3.92
CA GLY A 45 6.77 -6.18 -4.09
C GLY A 45 6.59 -4.83 -4.78
N ARG A 46 7.44 -4.54 -5.77
CA ARG A 46 7.34 -3.33 -6.61
C ARG A 46 6.69 -3.65 -7.96
N ALA A 47 5.56 -4.33 -7.95
CA ALA A 47 4.81 -4.64 -9.16
C ALA A 47 3.31 -4.45 -8.93
N LEU A 48 2.60 -4.01 -9.97
CA LEU A 48 1.16 -3.84 -9.95
C LEU A 48 0.48 -5.21 -10.22
N PRO A 49 -0.29 -5.76 -9.26
CA PRO A 49 -1.04 -6.99 -9.48
C PRO A 49 -2.27 -6.72 -10.34
N VAL A 50 -2.45 -7.49 -11.40
CA VAL A 50 -3.59 -7.40 -12.31
C VAL A 50 -4.36 -8.70 -12.25
N SER A 51 -5.62 -8.64 -11.83
CA SER A 51 -6.50 -9.80 -11.85
C SER A 51 -6.83 -10.17 -13.29
N PRO A 52 -6.74 -11.46 -13.69
CA PRO A 52 -7.23 -11.92 -14.98
C PRO A 52 -8.76 -11.96 -15.05
N ASP A 53 -9.45 -11.89 -13.91
CA ASP A 53 -10.92 -11.85 -13.82
C ASP A 53 -11.41 -10.42 -13.55
N PRO A 54 -12.04 -9.75 -14.53
CA PRO A 54 -12.54 -8.38 -14.38
C PRO A 54 -13.64 -8.24 -13.31
N SER A 55 -14.35 -9.31 -12.96
CA SER A 55 -15.37 -9.28 -11.91
C SER A 55 -14.77 -9.23 -10.50
N MET A 56 -13.50 -9.63 -10.38
CA MET A 56 -12.72 -9.68 -9.14
C MET A 56 -11.41 -8.91 -9.31
N PRO A 57 -11.46 -7.57 -9.43
CA PRO A 57 -10.26 -6.75 -9.60
C PRO A 57 -9.32 -6.81 -8.38
N SER A 58 -8.01 -6.70 -8.63
CA SER A 58 -7.02 -6.62 -7.56
C SER A 58 -7.25 -5.39 -6.70
N ARG A 59 -7.44 -5.59 -5.39
CA ARG A 59 -7.48 -4.50 -4.40
C ARG A 59 -6.08 -4.23 -3.89
N ILE A 60 -5.63 -2.98 -3.91
CA ILE A 60 -4.24 -2.64 -3.60
C ILE A 60 -4.13 -1.53 -2.54
N ILE A 61 -3.05 -1.59 -1.76
CA ILE A 61 -2.57 -0.52 -0.90
C ILE A 61 -1.14 -0.18 -1.33
N LEU A 62 -0.90 1.09 -1.64
CA LEU A 62 0.46 1.57 -1.87
C LEU A 62 1.20 1.70 -0.53
N CYS A 63 2.35 1.07 -0.41
CA CYS A 63 3.18 1.11 0.79
C CYS A 63 4.36 2.06 0.56
N ALA A 64 4.69 2.86 1.57
CA ALA A 64 5.86 3.71 1.54
C ALA A 64 6.46 3.89 2.95
N MET A 65 7.76 4.15 2.99
CA MET A 65 8.39 4.72 4.16
C MET A 65 8.23 6.24 4.14
N GLY A 66 7.93 6.85 5.28
CA GLY A 66 7.69 8.29 5.46
C GLY A 66 8.96 9.15 5.39
N THR A 67 9.92 8.79 4.53
CA THR A 67 11.11 9.60 4.20
C THR A 67 10.81 10.53 3.02
N GLY A 68 11.65 11.53 2.78
CA GLY A 68 11.48 12.44 1.63
C GLY A 68 11.38 11.68 0.30
N ARG A 69 12.30 10.74 0.04
CA ARG A 69 12.26 9.90 -1.17
C ARG A 69 11.07 8.95 -1.21
N GLY A 70 10.66 8.40 -0.07
CA GLY A 70 9.53 7.48 -0.02
C GLY A 70 8.20 8.17 -0.31
N LEU A 71 8.00 9.36 0.25
CA LEU A 71 6.83 10.19 -0.03
C LEU A 71 6.83 10.68 -1.49
N GLU A 72 7.98 11.01 -2.05
CA GLU A 72 8.09 11.37 -3.47
C GLU A 72 7.75 10.20 -4.41
N SER A 73 8.29 9.01 -4.11
CA SER A 73 7.97 7.79 -4.88
C SER A 73 6.48 7.46 -4.82
N LEU A 74 5.86 7.67 -3.66
CA LEU A 74 4.41 7.49 -3.49
C LEU A 74 3.61 8.51 -4.30
N ARG A 75 4.02 9.79 -4.31
CA ARG A 75 3.37 10.82 -5.15
C ARG A 75 3.42 10.45 -6.62
N ALA A 76 4.56 9.98 -7.10
CA ALA A 76 4.74 9.59 -8.49
C ALA A 76 3.79 8.43 -8.87
N LEU A 77 3.63 7.43 -8.02
CA LEU A 77 2.66 6.34 -8.25
C LEU A 77 1.20 6.79 -8.15
N LEU A 78 0.88 7.74 -7.27
CA LEU A 78 -0.45 8.33 -7.22
C LEU A 78 -0.75 9.15 -8.49
N ALA A 79 0.26 9.80 -9.07
CA ALA A 79 0.13 10.46 -10.36
C ALA A 79 -0.17 9.45 -11.48
N ASP A 80 0.59 8.35 -11.56
CA ASP A 80 0.29 7.23 -12.48
C ASP A 80 -1.16 6.72 -12.28
N GLN A 81 -1.59 6.51 -11.03
CA GLN A 81 -2.96 6.08 -10.75
C GLN A 81 -4.00 7.08 -11.23
N SER A 82 -3.80 8.38 -11.00
CA SER A 82 -4.69 9.45 -11.46
C SER A 82 -4.76 9.56 -12.98
N ALA A 83 -3.68 9.16 -13.68
CA ALA A 83 -3.61 9.06 -15.13
C ALA A 83 -4.26 7.77 -15.69
N GLY A 84 -4.89 6.94 -14.84
CA GLY A 84 -5.56 5.69 -15.24
C GLY A 84 -4.62 4.51 -15.46
N LEU A 85 -3.34 4.64 -15.09
CA LEU A 85 -2.30 3.66 -15.36
C LEU A 85 -2.35 2.42 -14.45
N PHE A 86 -3.33 2.33 -13.54
CA PHE A 86 -3.53 1.12 -12.72
C PHE A 86 -4.51 0.12 -13.36
N GLY A 87 -5.09 0.46 -14.52
CA GLY A 87 -6.09 -0.37 -15.17
C GLY A 87 -7.28 -0.66 -14.26
N ALA A 88 -7.68 -1.93 -14.16
CA ALA A 88 -8.80 -2.36 -13.33
C ALA A 88 -8.46 -2.50 -11.84
N SER A 89 -7.20 -2.36 -11.43
CA SER A 89 -6.80 -2.51 -10.03
C SER A 89 -7.33 -1.35 -9.18
N ILE A 90 -7.90 -1.68 -8.02
CA ILE A 90 -8.58 -0.73 -7.15
C ILE A 90 -7.63 -0.27 -6.04
N LEU A 91 -7.28 1.01 -6.05
CA LEU A 91 -6.52 1.64 -4.97
C LEU A 91 -7.41 1.90 -3.75
N LEU A 92 -7.13 1.20 -2.64
CA LEU A 92 -7.84 1.40 -1.37
C LEU A 92 -7.26 2.55 -0.53
N GLY A 93 -5.94 2.75 -0.65
CA GLY A 93 -5.25 3.80 0.06
C GLY A 93 -3.73 3.65 0.05
N ALA A 94 -3.06 4.42 0.89
CA ALA A 94 -1.62 4.32 1.13
C ALA A 94 -1.30 4.03 2.60
N ALA A 95 -0.43 3.04 2.86
CA ALA A 95 0.14 2.77 4.16
C ALA A 95 1.55 3.39 4.24
N ILE A 96 1.72 4.37 5.13
CA ILE A 96 2.96 5.13 5.28
C ILE A 96 3.56 4.83 6.65
N THR A 97 4.69 4.14 6.65
CA THR A 97 5.44 3.77 7.86
C THR A 97 6.34 4.92 8.29
N ASP A 98 6.30 5.31 9.56
CA ASP A 98 7.23 6.30 10.07
C ASP A 98 8.67 5.75 10.05
N PRO A 99 9.66 6.50 9.53
CA PRO A 99 11.03 6.02 9.44
C PRO A 99 11.75 5.98 10.79
N ALA A 100 11.22 6.69 11.79
CA ALA A 100 11.81 6.79 13.12
C ALA A 100 10.72 7.13 14.16
N PRO A 101 10.97 6.92 15.46
CA PRO A 101 10.01 7.28 16.53
C PRO A 101 9.62 8.76 16.54
N ARG A 102 10.55 9.65 16.17
CA ARG A 102 10.33 11.09 16.06
C ARG A 102 10.49 11.51 14.61
N VAL A 103 9.38 11.84 13.97
CA VAL A 103 9.37 12.26 12.55
C VAL A 103 9.50 13.78 12.46
N PRO A 104 10.44 14.31 11.65
CA PRO A 104 10.56 15.73 11.37
C PRO A 104 9.25 16.37 10.88
N ARG A 105 8.93 17.58 11.36
CA ARG A 105 7.71 18.32 10.99
C ARG A 105 7.48 18.42 9.47
N PRO A 106 8.49 18.68 8.62
CA PRO A 106 8.28 18.73 7.17
C PRO A 106 7.76 17.40 6.58
N LEU A 107 8.21 16.26 7.10
CA LEU A 107 7.74 14.94 6.66
C LEU A 107 6.31 14.65 7.15
N VAL A 108 5.97 15.12 8.34
CA VAL A 108 4.58 15.06 8.84
C VAL A 108 3.66 15.88 7.93
N ALA A 109 4.05 17.11 7.58
CA ALA A 109 3.28 17.97 6.68
C ALA A 109 3.13 17.33 5.28
N ALA A 110 4.22 16.80 4.72
CA ALA A 110 4.21 16.12 3.43
C ALA A 110 3.28 14.90 3.40
N ARG A 111 3.22 14.11 4.49
CA ARG A 111 2.24 13.02 4.63
C ARG A 111 0.80 13.53 4.71
N ILE A 112 0.55 14.61 5.46
CA ILE A 112 -0.79 15.20 5.58
C ILE A 112 -1.28 15.66 4.20
N GLN A 113 -0.41 16.29 3.40
CA GLN A 113 -0.74 16.70 2.03
C GLN A 113 -1.18 15.52 1.15
N LEU A 114 -0.61 14.33 1.32
CA LEU A 114 -1.06 13.14 0.57
C LEU A 114 -2.47 12.69 0.94
N SER A 115 -2.94 13.05 2.13
CA SER A 115 -4.27 12.63 2.61
C SER A 115 -5.42 13.31 1.85
N SER A 116 -5.14 14.35 1.03
CA SER A 116 -6.14 14.93 0.13
C SER A 116 -6.32 14.15 -1.17
N ALA A 117 -5.31 13.40 -1.61
CA ALA A 117 -5.35 12.62 -2.84
C ALA A 117 -5.82 11.18 -2.60
N VAL A 118 -5.52 10.62 -1.43
CA VAL A 118 -5.76 9.23 -1.11
C VAL A 118 -5.97 9.05 0.40
N ARG A 119 -6.71 8.02 0.79
CA ARG A 119 -6.73 7.58 2.19
C ARG A 119 -5.32 7.21 2.65
N VAL A 120 -4.89 7.72 3.81
CA VAL A 120 -3.58 7.41 4.38
C VAL A 120 -3.72 6.72 5.73
N TRP A 121 -3.10 5.54 5.86
CA TRP A 121 -2.83 4.91 7.15
C TRP A 121 -1.40 5.22 7.58
N ARG A 122 -1.24 5.85 8.74
CA ARG A 122 0.07 6.01 9.38
C ARG A 122 0.38 4.75 10.18
N LEU A 123 1.49 4.08 9.85
CA LEU A 123 2.05 3.00 10.65
C LEU A 123 3.24 3.53 11.45
N PRO A 124 3.32 3.30 12.76
CA PRO A 124 4.43 3.79 13.56
C PRO A 124 5.70 3.00 13.28
N HIS A 125 6.85 3.62 13.56
CA HIS A 125 8.13 2.94 13.61
C HIS A 125 8.08 1.81 14.67
N ILE A 126 8.53 0.62 14.29
CA ILE A 126 8.65 -0.54 15.19
C ILE A 126 10.12 -0.65 15.59
N LYS A 127 10.41 -0.41 16.87
CA LYS A 127 11.76 -0.50 17.40
C LYS A 127 12.27 -1.95 17.33
N GLY A 128 13.50 -2.14 16.88
CA GLY A 128 14.15 -3.45 16.87
C GLY A 128 13.80 -4.31 15.66
N LEU A 129 12.94 -3.84 14.74
CA LEU A 129 12.52 -4.62 13.57
C LEU A 129 13.70 -5.07 12.71
N GLU A 130 14.76 -4.25 12.61
CA GLU A 130 15.95 -4.55 11.81
C GLU A 130 16.86 -5.61 12.44
N LEU A 131 16.74 -5.90 13.73
CA LEU A 131 17.63 -6.78 14.49
C LEU A 131 16.91 -7.97 15.12
N ASP A 132 15.78 -7.72 15.76
CA ASP A 132 14.99 -8.67 16.55
C ASP A 132 13.93 -9.40 15.69
N GLY A 133 13.71 -8.93 14.46
CA GLY A 133 12.69 -9.46 13.55
C GLY A 133 11.27 -8.94 13.85
N PHE A 134 10.26 -9.66 13.36
CA PHE A 134 8.87 -9.22 13.49
C PHE A 134 8.37 -9.31 14.94
N PRO A 135 7.65 -8.28 15.44
CA PRO A 135 7.15 -8.30 16.80
C PRO A 135 6.04 -9.34 16.96
N GLN A 136 5.96 -9.96 18.15
CA GLN A 136 4.82 -10.82 18.53
C GLN A 136 3.51 -10.04 18.63
N ARG A 137 3.59 -8.75 18.98
CA ARG A 137 2.43 -7.86 19.08
C ARG A 137 2.66 -6.59 18.29
N TYR A 138 1.85 -6.39 17.27
CA TYR A 138 1.91 -5.20 16.42
C TYR A 138 1.27 -3.98 17.10
N PRO A 139 1.75 -2.76 16.80
CA PRO A 139 1.09 -1.52 17.22
C PRO A 139 -0.37 -1.45 16.75
N ALA A 140 -1.24 -0.79 17.53
CA ALA A 140 -2.68 -0.69 17.25
C ALA A 140 -3.03 -0.06 15.88
N ALA A 141 -2.11 0.65 15.25
CA ALA A 141 -2.28 1.17 13.90
C ALA A 141 -2.49 0.05 12.86
N TYR A 142 -1.88 -1.13 13.05
CA TYR A 142 -2.04 -2.27 12.14
C TYR A 142 -3.44 -2.89 12.25
N SER A 143 -3.96 -3.08 13.47
CA SER A 143 -5.33 -3.57 13.64
C SER A 143 -6.38 -2.55 13.19
N ARG A 144 -6.08 -1.25 13.28
CA ARG A 144 -6.91 -0.20 12.68
C ARG A 144 -6.92 -0.27 11.16
N LEU A 145 -5.75 -0.44 10.53
CA LEU A 145 -5.63 -0.65 9.08
C LEU A 145 -6.52 -1.83 8.63
N VAL A 146 -6.41 -2.97 9.31
CA VAL A 146 -7.23 -4.17 9.03
C VAL A 146 -8.73 -3.85 9.14
N ARG A 147 -9.15 -3.25 10.24
CA ARG A 147 -10.57 -2.90 10.45
C ARG A 147 -11.11 -1.98 9.37
N ASP A 148 -10.33 -0.97 8.97
CA ASP A 148 -10.72 -0.05 7.93
C ASP A 148 -10.84 -0.76 6.57
N VAL A 149 -9.93 -1.69 6.25
CA VAL A 149 -9.96 -2.50 5.02
C VAL A 149 -11.16 -3.45 4.97
N ASP A 150 -11.52 -4.06 6.10
CA ASP A 150 -12.67 -4.96 6.22
C ASP A 150 -14.00 -4.22 6.10
N ALA A 151 -14.05 -2.97 6.57
CA ALA A 151 -15.21 -2.10 6.43
C ALA A 151 -15.38 -1.54 5.00
N MET A 152 -14.37 -1.66 4.13
CA MET A 152 -14.49 -1.19 2.76
C MET A 152 -15.30 -2.16 1.91
N PRO A 153 -16.35 -1.70 1.22
CA PRO A 153 -17.06 -2.54 0.28
C PRO A 153 -16.10 -3.01 -0.80
N ARG A 154 -16.23 -4.28 -1.19
CA ARG A 154 -15.63 -4.74 -2.44
C ARG A 154 -16.32 -3.97 -3.54
N ALA A 155 -15.59 -3.18 -4.33
CA ALA A 155 -16.22 -2.54 -5.47
C ALA A 155 -16.73 -3.67 -6.37
N THR A 156 -18.04 -3.77 -6.51
CA THR A 156 -18.67 -4.53 -7.57
C THR A 156 -18.33 -3.83 -8.86
N ALA A 157 -17.75 -4.54 -9.83
CA ALA A 157 -17.59 -4.00 -11.18
C ALA A 157 -18.95 -3.41 -11.62
N HIS A 158 -19.00 -2.12 -11.90
CA HIS A 158 -20.15 -1.55 -12.57
C HIS A 158 -20.18 -2.15 -13.97
N VAL A 159 -21.09 -3.10 -14.18
CA VAL A 159 -21.51 -3.51 -15.52
C VAL A 159 -22.33 -2.33 -16.07
N GLY A 160 -21.73 -1.57 -16.97
CA GLY A 160 -22.32 -0.47 -17.72
C GLY A 160 -21.71 -0.44 -19.11
#